data_AF-A0A1M5PYE3-F1
#
_entry.id   AF-A0A1M5PYE3-F1
#
_cell.length_a   1.000
_cell.length_b   1.000
_cell.length_c   1.000
_cell.angle_alpha   90.00
_cell.angle_beta   90.00
_cell.angle_gamma   90.00
#
_symmetry.space_group_name_H-M   'P 1'
#
loop_
_entity.id
_entity.type
_entity.pdbx_description
1 polymer ?
#
loop_
_entity_poly.entity_id
_entity_poly.type
_entity_poly.pdbx_seq_one_letter_code
_entity_poly.pdbx_strand_id
1 'polypeptide(L)' 'MKSKEKLRKMRVDIRLGLTAKELAKKYNISEVAARNYRTHYLKAIKRQKELKVNANY' A
#
# COMPACT_ATOMS: atom_id res chain seq x y z
N MET A 1 17.91 -5.38 -9.50
CA MET A 1 17.50 -4.07 -8.91
C MET A 1 16.03 -3.65 -9.12
N LYS A 2 15.11 -4.47 -9.69
CA LYS A 2 13.76 -4.00 -10.08
C LYS A 2 12.66 -4.04 -9.00
N SER A 3 12.81 -4.81 -7.91
CA SER A 3 11.71 -5.07 -6.96
C SER A 3 11.42 -3.95 -5.96
N LYS A 4 12.44 -3.21 -5.49
CA LYS A 4 12.24 -2.13 -4.49
C LYS A 4 11.51 -0.92 -5.09
N GLU A 5 11.80 -0.59 -6.35
CA GLU A 5 11.13 0.51 -7.05
C GLU A 5 9.66 0.20 -7.34
N LYS A 6 9.36 -1.04 -7.77
CA LYS A 6 7.99 -1.52 -7.98
C LYS A 6 7.14 -1.34 -6.72
N LEU A 7 7.67 -1.73 -5.55
CA LEU A 7 6.99 -1.56 -4.27
C LEU A 7 6.80 -0.09 -3.87
N ARG A 8 7.78 0.78 -4.13
CA ARG A 8 7.63 2.22 -3.87
C ARG A 8 6.51 2.82 -4.71
N LYS A 9 6.46 2.51 -6.00
CA LYS A 9 5.39 2.97 -6.91
C LYS A 9 4.01 2.45 -6.45
N MET A 10 3.91 1.16 -6.07
CA MET A 10 2.65 0.59 -5.56
C MET A 10 2.13 1.33 -4.32
N ARG A 11 3.02 1.74 -3.40
CA ARG A 11 2.62 2.52 -2.22
C ARG A 11 2.07 3.89 -2.58
N VAL A 12 2.68 4.56 -3.56
CA VAL A 12 2.20 5.86 -4.06
C VAL A 12 0.82 5.69 -4.69
N ASP A 13 0.64 4.69 -5.54
CA ASP A 13 -0.64 4.39 -6.18
C ASP A 13 -1.76 4.11 -5.16
N ILE A 14 -1.45 3.36 -4.08
CA ILE A 14 -2.42 3.13 -3.00
C ILE A 14 -2.80 4.45 -2.31
N ARG A 15 -1.85 5.38 -2.13
CA ARG A 15 -2.13 6.70 -1.55
C ARG A 15 -2.95 7.59 -2.48
N LEU A 16 -2.81 7.42 -3.79
CA LEU A 16 -3.61 8.10 -4.81
C LEU A 16 -5.04 7.53 -4.94
N GLY A 17 -5.36 6.46 -4.21
CA GLY A 17 -6.70 5.88 -4.16
C GLY A 17 -6.94 4.70 -5.09
N LEU A 18 -5.91 4.17 -5.75
CA LEU A 18 -6.08 3.04 -6.67
C LEU A 18 -6.69 1.82 -5.96
N THR A 19 -7.60 1.17 -6.69
CA THR A 19 -8.27 -0.06 -6.25
C THR A 19 -7.35 -1.28 -6.41
N ALA A 20 -7.69 -2.39 -5.74
CA ALA A 20 -6.95 -3.65 -5.89
C ALA A 20 -6.95 -4.15 -7.34
N LYS A 21 -8.05 -3.95 -8.06
CA LYS A 21 -8.21 -4.35 -9.47
C LYS A 21 -7.31 -3.55 -10.41
N GLU A 22 -7.20 -2.23 -10.18
CA GLU A 22 -6.29 -1.37 -10.94
C GLU A 22 -4.83 -1.68 -10.66
N LEU A 23 -4.48 -1.92 -9.39
CA LEU A 23 -3.13 -2.36 -9.00
C LEU A 23 -2.76 -3.70 -9.63
N ALA A 24 -3.70 -4.66 -9.65
CA ALA A 24 -3.50 -5.97 -10.27
C ALA A 24 -3.15 -5.84 -11.76
N LYS A 25 -3.92 -5.03 -12.50
CA LYS A 25 -3.66 -4.74 -13.91
C LYS A 25 -2.34 -4.01 -14.12
N LYS A 26 -2.11 -2.92 -13.40
CA LYS A 26 -0.92 -2.04 -13.57
C LYS A 26 0.39 -2.74 -13.26
N TYR A 27 0.40 -3.63 -12.26
CA TYR A 27 1.61 -4.32 -11.81
C TYR A 27 1.73 -5.77 -12.29
N ASN A 28 0.76 -6.22 -13.10
CA ASN A 28 0.65 -7.59 -13.59
C ASN A 28 0.79 -8.61 -12.45
N ILE A 29 -0.08 -8.48 -11.44
CA ILE A 29 -0.16 -9.36 -10.27
C ILE A 29 -1.60 -9.83 -10.09
N SER A 30 -1.81 -10.91 -9.35
CA SER A 30 -3.16 -11.39 -9.04
C SER A 30 -3.92 -10.36 -8.18
N GLU A 31 -5.24 -10.29 -8.38
CA GLU A 31 -6.10 -9.39 -7.61
C GLU A 31 -6.03 -9.68 -6.10
N VAL A 32 -5.91 -10.96 -5.73
CA VAL A 32 -5.70 -11.40 -4.35
C VAL A 32 -4.39 -10.82 -3.79
N ALA A 33 -3.28 -10.90 -4.53
CA ALA A 33 -2.01 -10.33 -4.09
C ALA A 33 -2.08 -8.79 -3.94
N ALA A 34 -2.72 -8.11 -4.90
CA ALA A 34 -2.94 -6.67 -4.84
C ALA A 34 -3.79 -6.26 -3.63
N ARG A 35 -4.88 -6.99 -3.35
CA ARG A 35 -5.77 -6.78 -2.21
C ARG A 35 -5.05 -6.97 -0.88
N ASN A 36 -4.28 -8.05 -0.76
CA ASN A 36 -3.51 -8.34 0.45
C ASN A 36 -2.48 -7.24 0.72
N TYR A 37 -1.72 -6.86 -0.31
CA TYR A 37 -0.72 -5.79 -0.21
C TYR A 37 -1.36 -4.45 0.19
N ARG A 38 -2.44 -4.05 -0.48
CA ARG A 38 -3.17 -2.81 -0.19
C ARG A 38 -3.67 -2.78 1.26
N THR A 39 -4.29 -3.87 1.71
CA THR A 39 -4.82 -3.99 3.07
C THR A 39 -3.71 -3.86 4.11
N HIS A 40 -2.60 -4.57 3.90
CA HIS A 40 -1.45 -4.54 4.80
C HIS A 40 -0.84 -3.14 4.89
N TYR A 41 -0.71 -2.46 3.76
CA TYR A 41 -0.14 -1.12 3.69
C TYR A 41 -1.03 -0.07 4.38
N LEU A 42 -2.34 -0.12 4.17
CA LEU A 42 -3.29 0.79 4.83
C LEU A 42 -3.32 0.58 6.35
N LYS A 43 -3.30 -0.67 6.82
CA LYS A 43 -3.17 -0.99 8.26
C LYS A 43 -1.89 -0.41 8.86
N ALA A 44 -0.76 -0.54 8.15
CA ALA A 44 0.51 0.01 8.59
C ALA A 44 0.49 1.55 8.69
N ILE A 45 -0.14 2.23 7.73
CA ILE A 45 -0.31 3.70 7.78
C ILE A 45 -1.20 4.10 8.96
N LYS A 46 -2.33 3.41 9.19
CA LYS A 46 -3.22 3.69 10.31
C LYS A 46 -2.47 3.57 11.65
N ARG A 47 -1.76 2.45 11.85
CA ARG A 47 -0.96 2.23 13.06
C ARG A 47 0.11 3.31 13.27
N GLN A 48 0.79 3.74 12.21
CA GLN A 48 1.78 4.83 12.32
C GLN A 48 1.14 6.17 12.69
N LYS A 49 -0.08 6.45 12.20
CA LYS A 49 -0.82 7.66 12.62
C LYS A 49 -1.21 7.58 14.10
N GLU A 50 -1.73 6.45 14.55
CA GLU A 50 -2.12 6.24 15.95
C GLU A 50 -0.91 6.38 16.90
N LEU A 51 0.24 5.79 16.55
CA LEU A 51 1.47 5.93 17.34
C LEU A 51 1.99 7.38 17.39
N LYS A 52 1.89 8.12 16.28
CA LYS A 52 2.28 9.54 16.25
C LYS A 52 1.37 10.43 17.08
N VAL A 53 0.07 10.13 17.12
CA VAL A 53 -0.89 10.85 17.97
C VAL A 53 -0.58 10.57 19.44
N ASN A 54 -0.34 9.32 19.82
CA ASN A 54 -0.08 8.94 21.22
C ASN A 54 1.28 9.41 21.75
N ALA A 55 2.28 9.63 20.89
CA ALA A 55 3.60 10.11 21.29
C ALA A 55 3.67 11.62 21.57
N ASN A 56 2.60 12.37 21.28
CA ASN A 56 2.51 13.82 21.48
C ASN A 56 1.69 14.20 22.75
N TYR A 57 1.42 13.23 23.64
CA TYR A 57 0.78 13.43 24.94
C TYR A 57 1.75 13.10 26.08
#